data_AF-A0AAW1N3X0-F1
#
_entry.id   AF-A0AAW1N3X0-F1
#
_cell.length_a   1.000
_cell.length_b   1.000
_cell.length_c   1.000
_cell.angle_alpha   90.00
_cell.angle_beta   90.00
_cell.angle_gamma   90.00
#
_symmetry.space_group_name_H-M   'P 1'
#
loop_
_entity.id
_entity.type
_entity.pdbx_description
1 polymer ?
#
loop_
_entity_poly.entity_id
_entity_poly.type
_entity_poly.pdbx_seq_one_letter_code
_entity_poly.pdbx_strand_id
1 'polypeptide(L)'
;MSGVTTCLRFPGPLNSDLRKLAVNMVPFPRLHFFMPGFAPLTSRGSQQYRALTVPELVLQMFDAKNMMAAWDPRHGRYLTVATIFRGRMSMKEVDEQMLNIQNKNSSYFVEWRLYLEEECP
;
A
#
# COMPACT_ATOMS: atom_id res chain seq x y z
N MET A 1 -8.88 4.64 8.18
CA MET A 1 -9.48 5.80 7.48
C MET A 1 -8.50 6.95 7.26
N SER A 2 -7.72 7.37 8.28
CA SER A 2 -6.73 8.47 8.13
C SER A 2 -5.71 8.26 7.00
N GLY A 3 -5.27 7.02 6.73
CA GLY A 3 -4.27 6.72 5.69
C GLY A 3 -4.69 7.16 4.28
N VAL A 4 -5.88 6.76 3.84
CA VAL A 4 -6.38 7.00 2.47
C VAL A 4 -6.69 8.47 2.19
N THR A 5 -6.99 9.27 3.21
CA THR A 5 -7.27 10.71 3.07
C THR A 5 -6.06 11.59 3.36
N THR A 6 -4.85 11.01 3.42
CA THR A 6 -3.63 11.75 3.73
C THR A 6 -3.29 12.76 2.63
N CYS A 7 -3.40 12.34 1.38
CA CYS A 7 -3.14 13.13 0.16
C CYS A 7 -4.06 14.36 0.01
N LEU A 8 -5.24 14.36 0.63
CA LEU A 8 -6.13 15.52 0.65
C LEU A 8 -5.80 16.51 1.77
N ARG A 9 -5.14 16.06 2.82
CA ARG A 9 -4.95 16.82 4.06
C ARG A 9 -3.56 17.44 4.17
N PHE A 10 -2.59 16.84 3.52
CA PHE A 10 -1.20 17.27 3.59
C PHE A 10 -0.64 17.42 2.17
N PRO A 11 0.12 18.49 1.90
CA PRO A 11 0.79 18.65 0.62
C PRO A 11 1.86 17.56 0.47
N GLY A 12 1.79 16.78 -0.61
CA GLY A 12 2.79 15.79 -0.98
C GLY A 12 3.37 16.09 -2.37
N PRO A 13 4.58 15.60 -2.69
CA PRO A 13 5.20 15.75 -4.01
C PRO A 13 4.35 15.15 -5.13
N LEU A 14 3.54 14.13 -4.83
CA LEU A 14 2.56 13.54 -5.75
C LEU A 14 1.15 13.82 -5.20
N ASN A 15 0.45 14.81 -5.75
CA ASN A 15 -0.94 15.09 -5.37
C ASN A 15 -1.89 14.13 -6.11
N SER A 16 -2.30 13.04 -5.47
CA SER A 16 -3.44 12.22 -5.93
C SER A 16 -4.75 12.72 -5.31
N ASP A 17 -5.58 13.33 -6.15
CA ASP A 17 -6.98 13.53 -5.81
C ASP A 17 -7.67 12.17 -5.69
N LEU A 18 -8.74 12.08 -4.89
CA LEU A 18 -9.59 10.88 -4.81
C LEU A 18 -10.05 10.40 -6.19
N ARG A 19 -10.24 11.33 -7.14
CA ARG A 19 -10.56 11.01 -8.53
C ARG A 19 -9.43 10.24 -9.22
N LYS A 20 -8.17 10.63 -9.04
CA LYS A 20 -7.01 9.92 -9.61
C LYS A 20 -6.85 8.55 -8.98
N LEU A 21 -7.03 8.44 -7.66
CA LEU A 21 -7.01 7.17 -6.96
C LEU A 21 -8.10 6.22 -7.49
N ALA A 22 -9.33 6.71 -7.66
CA ALA A 22 -10.43 5.93 -8.22
C ALA A 22 -10.15 5.47 -9.66
N VAL A 23 -9.61 6.33 -10.52
CA VAL A 23 -9.27 5.98 -11.91
C VAL A 23 -8.14 4.93 -11.97
N ASN A 24 -7.17 5.00 -11.07
CA ASN A 24 -6.04 4.07 -11.06
C ASN A 24 -6.39 2.71 -10.43
N MET A 25 -7.32 2.67 -9.46
CA MET A 25 -7.69 1.43 -8.77
C MET A 25 -8.97 0.74 -9.30
N VAL A 26 -9.78 1.42 -10.11
CA VAL A 26 -11.04 0.85 -10.65
C VAL A 26 -10.92 0.64 -12.16
N PRO A 27 -10.43 -0.53 -12.61
CA PRO A 27 -10.42 -0.85 -14.04
C PRO A 27 -11.79 -1.06 -14.65
N PHE A 28 -12.72 -1.59 -13.86
CA PHE A 28 -14.05 -1.96 -14.28
C PHE A 28 -15.04 -1.30 -13.32
N PRO A 29 -16.06 -0.59 -13.80
CA PRO A 29 -17.01 0.14 -12.94
C PRO A 29 -17.70 -0.73 -11.88
N ARG A 30 -17.85 -2.04 -12.13
CA ARG A 30 -18.47 -3.00 -11.21
C ARG A 30 -17.49 -3.57 -10.16
N LEU A 31 -16.18 -3.45 -10.38
CA LEU A 31 -15.12 -3.94 -9.48
C LEU A 31 -14.46 -2.76 -8.77
N HIS A 32 -15.19 -2.14 -7.84
CA HIS A 32 -14.74 -0.97 -7.07
C HIS A 32 -14.66 -1.25 -5.56
N PHE A 33 -14.69 -2.53 -5.15
CA PHE A 33 -14.50 -2.92 -3.76
C PHE A 33 -13.01 -3.08 -3.47
N PHE A 34 -12.53 -2.34 -2.49
CA PHE A 34 -11.12 -2.37 -2.08
C PHE A 34 -10.93 -3.13 -0.78
N MET A 35 -9.78 -3.79 -0.66
CA MET A 35 -9.33 -4.39 0.60
C MET A 35 -8.29 -3.45 1.23
N PRO A 36 -8.63 -2.70 2.29
CA PRO A 36 -7.65 -1.87 2.97
C PRO A 36 -6.74 -2.73 3.85
N GLY A 37 -5.44 -2.48 3.78
CA GLY A 37 -4.44 -2.99 4.72
C GLY A 37 -3.77 -1.85 5.46
N PHE A 38 -3.21 -2.12 6.63
CA PHE A 38 -2.42 -1.13 7.35
C PHE A 38 -1.17 -1.77 7.95
N ALA A 39 -0.03 -1.13 7.73
CA ALA A 39 1.22 -1.45 8.38
C ALA A 39 1.85 -0.15 8.92
N PRO A 40 2.42 -0.16 10.14
CA PRO A 40 2.57 -1.31 11.03
C PRO A 40 1.39 -1.44 12.02
N LEU A 41 0.89 -2.67 12.23
CA LEU A 41 0.00 -3.00 13.35
C LEU A 41 0.82 -3.29 14.61
N THR A 42 1.09 -2.27 15.40
CA THR A 42 1.76 -2.39 16.70
C THR A 42 0.86 -1.91 17.83
N SER A 43 1.02 -2.52 19.01
CA SER A 43 0.39 -2.02 20.23
C SER A 43 1.15 -0.77 20.70
N ARG A 44 0.46 0.15 21.38
CA ARG A 44 1.05 1.39 21.91
C ARG A 44 2.30 1.13 22.77
N GLY A 45 2.35 0.00 23.49
CA GLY A 45 3.48 -0.38 24.33
C GLY A 45 4.66 -1.01 23.58
N SER A 46 4.46 -1.54 22.37
CA SER A 46 5.51 -2.20 21.59
C SER A 46 6.10 -1.32 20.47
N GLN A 47 5.56 -0.12 20.29
CA GLN A 47 5.94 0.80 19.22
C GLN A 47 7.39 1.29 19.34
N GLN A 48 7.91 1.49 20.56
CA GLN A 48 9.31 1.91 20.79
C GLN A 48 10.34 0.80 20.59
N TYR A 49 9.93 -0.47 20.65
CA TYR A 49 10.84 -1.62 20.59
C TYR A 49 10.95 -2.23 19.18
N ARG A 50 10.16 -1.76 18.22
CA ARG A 50 10.22 -2.21 16.82
C ARG A 50 10.93 -1.16 15.97
N ALA A 51 12.09 -1.53 15.43
CA ALA A 51 12.70 -0.78 14.35
C ALA A 51 11.83 -0.98 13.10
N LEU A 52 11.20 0.09 12.62
CA LEU A 52 10.34 0.02 11.43
C LEU A 52 11.17 0.44 10.23
N THR A 53 11.74 -0.54 9.53
CA THR A 53 12.46 -0.31 8.27
C THR A 53 11.50 -0.39 7.08
N VAL A 54 11.84 0.28 5.97
CA VAL A 54 11.06 0.20 4.72
C VAL A 54 10.80 -1.25 4.29
N PRO A 55 11.80 -2.13 4.16
CA PRO A 55 11.56 -3.53 3.75
C PRO A 55 10.63 -4.29 4.69
N GLU A 56 10.72 -4.09 6.00
CA GLU A 56 9.80 -4.73 6.95
C GLU A 56 8.37 -4.23 6.82
N LEU A 57 8.19 -2.92 6.59
CA LEU A 57 6.87 -2.33 6.35
C LEU A 57 6.24 -2.89 5.08
N VAL A 58 7.00 -2.93 3.98
CA VAL A 58 6.52 -3.46 2.69
C VAL A 58 6.14 -4.94 2.83
N LEU A 59 6.93 -5.74 3.55
CA LEU A 59 6.57 -7.13 3.85
C LEU A 59 5.29 -7.26 4.70
N GLN A 60 5.13 -6.42 5.73
CA GLN A 60 3.90 -6.40 6.51
C GLN A 60 2.68 -6.04 5.67
N MET A 61 2.80 -5.09 4.75
CA MET A 61 1.66 -4.62 3.94
C MET A 61 1.01 -5.74 3.12
N PHE A 62 1.81 -6.70 2.64
CA PHE A 62 1.32 -7.84 1.86
C PHE A 62 1.02 -9.09 2.71
N ASP A 63 1.18 -9.02 4.03
CA ASP A 63 0.78 -10.12 4.92
C ASP A 63 -0.74 -10.14 5.11
N ALA A 64 -1.34 -11.31 4.95
CA ALA A 64 -2.79 -11.53 5.08
C ALA A 64 -3.32 -11.10 6.44
N LYS A 65 -2.49 -11.15 7.49
CA LYS A 65 -2.86 -10.77 8.86
C LYS A 65 -3.06 -9.26 9.04
N ASN A 66 -2.48 -8.44 8.16
CA ASN A 66 -2.58 -6.98 8.25
C ASN A 66 -3.69 -6.40 7.36
N MET A 67 -4.43 -7.28 6.68
CA MET A 67 -5.62 -6.92 5.91
C MET A 67 -6.80 -6.70 6.85
N MET A 68 -7.59 -5.66 6.58
CA MET A 68 -8.80 -5.33 7.35
C MET A 68 -10.04 -6.06 6.82
N ALA A 69 -9.87 -6.93 5.81
CA ALA A 69 -10.89 -7.81 5.28
C ALA A 69 -10.55 -9.25 5.66
N ALA A 70 -11.56 -10.03 6.09
CA ALA A 70 -11.41 -11.45 6.42
C ALA A 70 -11.33 -12.31 5.15
N TRP A 71 -10.30 -12.08 4.34
CA TRP A 71 -10.04 -12.79 3.10
C TRP A 71 -8.54 -13.04 2.95
N ASP A 72 -8.16 -14.24 2.49
CA ASP A 72 -6.76 -14.55 2.22
C ASP A 72 -6.39 -14.13 0.79
N PRO A 73 -5.48 -13.16 0.60
CA PRO A 73 -5.09 -12.67 -0.72
C PRO A 73 -4.47 -13.74 -1.63
N ARG A 74 -4.02 -14.87 -1.10
CA ARG A 74 -3.46 -15.98 -1.88
C ARG A 74 -4.49 -16.70 -2.75
N HIS A 75 -5.78 -16.62 -2.42
CA HIS A 75 -6.85 -17.23 -3.21
C HIS A 75 -7.23 -16.40 -4.46
N GLY A 76 -6.60 -15.24 -4.67
CA GLY A 76 -6.90 -14.36 -5.79
C GLY A 76 -5.65 -13.75 -6.40
N ARG A 77 -5.87 -12.80 -7.30
CA ARG A 77 -4.81 -11.95 -7.87
C ARG A 77 -5.13 -10.49 -7.61
N TYR A 78 -4.09 -9.71 -7.31
CA TYR A 78 -4.19 -8.27 -7.20
C TYR A 78 -4.33 -7.65 -8.58
N LEU A 79 -5.47 -6.99 -8.81
CA LEU A 79 -5.72 -6.23 -10.04
C LEU A 79 -4.96 -4.90 -10.02
N THR A 80 -5.10 -4.16 -8.93
CA THR A 80 -4.46 -2.86 -8.70
C THR A 80 -4.17 -2.73 -7.21
N VAL A 81 -3.06 -2.11 -6.87
CA VAL A 81 -2.63 -1.82 -5.50
C VAL A 81 -2.11 -0.39 -5.46
N ALA A 82 -2.57 0.36 -4.47
CA ALA A 82 -2.01 1.66 -4.12
C ALA A 82 -1.41 1.56 -2.72
N THR A 83 -0.20 2.09 -2.55
CA THR A 83 0.53 2.08 -1.30
C THR A 83 0.84 3.53 -0.91
N ILE A 84 0.47 3.90 0.31
CA ILE A 84 0.65 5.26 0.82
C ILE A 84 1.66 5.18 1.95
N PHE A 85 2.83 5.79 1.75
CA PHE A 85 3.90 5.84 2.72
C PHE A 85 3.88 7.19 3.43
N ARG A 86 4.11 7.17 4.75
CA ARG A 86 4.08 8.38 5.58
C ARG A 86 5.33 8.47 6.44
N GLY A 87 5.93 9.66 6.48
CA GLY A 87 7.14 9.93 7.23
C GLY A 87 8.39 10.01 6.34
N ARG A 88 9.54 10.30 6.96
CA ARG A 88 10.81 10.52 6.26
C ARG A 88 11.42 9.19 5.84
N MET A 89 11.34 8.85 4.56
CA MET A 89 11.96 7.66 3.99
C MET A 89 12.53 7.95 2.59
N SER A 90 13.43 7.09 2.11
CA SER A 90 14.01 7.29 0.78
C SER A 90 13.09 6.68 -0.27
N MET A 91 12.57 7.50 -1.20
CA MET A 91 11.75 7.03 -2.33
C MET A 91 12.43 5.90 -3.12
N LYS A 92 13.75 5.97 -3.32
CA LYS A 92 14.50 4.92 -4.01
C LYS A 92 14.43 3.56 -3.32
N GLU A 93 14.48 3.56 -1.99
CA GLU A 93 14.41 2.32 -1.21
C GLU A 93 13.01 1.72 -1.28
N VAL A 94 11.97 2.56 -1.26
CA VAL A 94 10.58 2.13 -1.40
C VAL A 94 10.35 1.50 -2.78
N ASP A 95 10.75 2.19 -3.85
CA ASP A 95 10.64 1.71 -5.23
C ASP A 95 11.32 0.33 -5.41
N GLU A 96 12.56 0.19 -4.92
CA GLU A 96 13.31 -1.06 -5.00
C GLU A 96 12.62 -2.21 -4.23
N GLN A 97 12.08 -1.93 -3.04
CA GLN A 97 11.36 -2.95 -2.27
C GLN A 97 10.02 -3.33 -2.91
N MET A 98 9.30 -2.39 -3.51
CA MET A 98 8.06 -2.66 -4.23
C MET A 98 8.31 -3.54 -5.46
N LEU A 99 9.35 -3.23 -6.24
CA LEU A 99 9.74 -4.04 -7.39
C LEU A 99 10.16 -5.46 -6.97
N ASN A 100 10.89 -5.58 -5.86
CA ASN A 100 11.32 -6.88 -5.32
C ASN A 100 10.11 -7.76 -4.92
N ILE A 101 9.09 -7.18 -4.28
CA ILE A 101 7.87 -7.93 -3.93
C ILE A 101 7.09 -8.31 -5.18
N GLN A 102 6.95 -7.40 -6.15
CA GLN A 102 6.26 -7.71 -7.40
C GLN A 102 6.92 -8.88 -8.12
N ASN A 103 8.25 -8.90 -8.19
CA ASN A 103 9.01 -9.99 -8.82
C ASN A 103 8.87 -11.32 -8.06
N LYS A 104 8.93 -11.29 -6.72
CA LYS A 104 8.77 -12.50 -5.88
C LYS A 104 7.37 -13.09 -5.96
N ASN A 105 6.35 -12.24 -6.05
CA ASN A 105 4.94 -12.62 -6.00
C ASN A 105 4.23 -12.43 -7.35
N SER A 106 4.96 -12.53 -8.46
CA SER A 106 4.44 -12.26 -9.81
C SER A 106 3.19 -13.08 -10.16
N SER A 107 3.05 -14.29 -9.62
CA SER A 107 1.86 -15.14 -9.77
C SER A 107 0.59 -14.58 -9.14
N TYR A 108 0.73 -13.72 -8.12
CA TYR A 108 -0.36 -13.09 -7.39
C TYR A 108 -0.71 -11.70 -7.93
N PHE A 109 0.08 -11.14 -8.84
CA PHE A 109 -0.21 -9.85 -9.47
C PHE A 109 -0.76 -10.04 -10.88
N VAL A 110 -1.72 -9.20 -11.26
CA VAL A 110 -2.17 -9.11 -12.65
C VAL A 110 -1.23 -8.16 -13.40
N GLU A 111 -0.94 -8.48 -14.65
CA GLU A 111 0.12 -7.88 -15.48
C GLU A 111 -0.10 -6.38 -15.79
N TRP A 112 -1.31 -5.84 -15.59
CA TRP A 112 -1.64 -4.46 -15.92
C TRP A 112 -1.68 -3.56 -14.66
N ARG A 113 -0.71 -2.63 -14.61
CA ARG A 113 -0.66 -1.36 -13.85
C ARG A 113 -0.65 -1.42 -12.32
N LEU A 114 0.54 -1.22 -11.76
CA LEU A 114 0.75 -0.74 -10.38
C LEU A 114 1.44 0.63 -10.42
N TYR A 115 1.65 1.22 -9.26
CA TYR A 115 2.29 2.52 -8.99
C TYR A 115 1.33 3.72 -8.88
N LEU A 116 0.78 3.90 -7.69
CA LEU A 116 0.73 5.22 -7.07
C LEU A 116 1.49 5.10 -5.75
N GLU A 117 2.71 5.60 -5.74
CA GLU A 117 3.47 5.85 -4.51
C GLU A 117 3.23 7.30 -4.11
N GLU A 118 2.74 7.51 -2.90
CA GLU A 118 2.64 8.83 -2.31
C GLU A 118 3.46 8.88 -1.04
N GLU A 119 4.44 9.78 -1.04
CA GLU A 119 5.12 10.24 0.15
C GLU A 119 4.33 11.41 0.73
N CYS A 120 3.97 11.33 2.00
CA CYS A 120 3.42 12.46 2.74
C CYS A 120 4.39 12.84 3.87
N PRO A 121 4.77 14.14 4.00
CA PRO A 121 5.69 14.61 5.03
C PRO A 121 5.23 14.34 6.46
#